data_AF-A0A6P6WVV6-F1
#
_entry.id   AF-A0A6P6WVV6-F1
#
_cell.length_a   1.000
_cell.length_b   1.000
_cell.length_c   1.000
_cell.angle_alpha   90.00
_cell.angle_beta   90.00
_cell.angle_gamma   90.00
#
_symmetry.space_group_name_H-M   'P 1'
#
loop_
_entity.id
_entity.type
_entity.pdbx_description
1 polymer ?
#
loop_
_entity_poly.entity_id
_entity_poly.type
_entity_poly.pdbx_seq_one_letter_code
_entity_poly.pdbx_strand_id
1 'polypeptide(L)'
;MTQKSYYKLVPNSSYKSILQSSIQNIRFISPMERKPLVIVTPLNDFHVQSAVICAKSNGFQIRVRSGGHDYEGLSSISSYHQPFVIVDMRNLSGISIDTESKTARIGVGVRLGELYHAIAEKNPNLGFPAGTCPTVGAGGHISGGGEAH
;
A
#
# COMPACT_ATOMS: atom_id res chain seq x y z
N MET A 1 20.19 29.70 6.50
CA MET A 1 18.88 29.96 7.14
C MET A 1 17.92 28.87 6.72
N THR A 2 17.64 27.90 7.59
CA THR A 2 16.70 26.81 7.32
C THR A 2 15.27 27.35 7.49
N GLN A 3 14.57 27.58 6.38
CA GLN A 3 13.14 27.86 6.41
C GLN A 3 12.43 26.63 7.00
N LYS A 4 11.92 26.75 8.24
CA LYS A 4 10.96 25.79 8.77
C LYS A 4 9.65 26.01 8.02
N SER A 5 9.39 25.23 6.97
CA SER A 5 8.06 25.16 6.37
C SER A 5 7.10 24.61 7.42
N TYR A 6 6.23 25.47 7.96
CA TYR A 6 5.14 25.07 8.82
C TYR A 6 4.01 24.52 7.95
N TYR A 7 3.90 23.20 7.87
CA TYR A 7 2.80 22.54 7.18
C TYR A 7 1.55 22.54 8.08
N LYS A 8 0.54 23.32 7.73
CA LYS A 8 -0.77 23.28 8.40
C LYS A 8 -1.63 22.21 7.76
N LEU A 9 -1.63 21.02 8.36
CA LEU A 9 -2.48 19.91 7.92
C LEU A 9 -3.92 20.12 8.41
N VAL A 10 -4.88 19.93 7.53
CA VAL A 10 -6.31 19.99 7.90
C VAL A 10 -6.66 18.70 8.64
N PRO A 11 -7.26 18.78 9.85
CA PRO A 11 -7.74 17.60 10.56
C PRO A 11 -8.76 16.85 9.69
N ASN A 12 -8.48 15.59 9.37
CA ASN A 12 -9.38 14.73 8.63
C ASN A 12 -9.88 13.62 9.57
N SER A 13 -11.21 13.54 9.75
CA SER A 13 -11.84 12.54 10.63
C SER A 13 -11.55 11.10 10.18
N SER A 14 -11.30 10.87 8.90
CA SER A 14 -10.96 9.56 8.33
C SER A 14 -9.48 9.19 8.45
N TYR A 15 -8.61 10.11 8.89
CA TYR A 15 -7.16 9.85 8.93
C TYR A 15 -6.81 8.62 9.79
N LYS A 16 -7.35 8.55 11.00
CA LYS A 16 -7.07 7.45 11.94
C LYS A 16 -7.57 6.11 11.40
N SER A 17 -8.80 6.08 10.88
CA SER A 17 -9.38 4.85 10.34
C SER A 17 -8.62 4.36 9.11
N ILE A 18 -8.27 5.24 8.17
CA ILE A 18 -7.47 4.90 6.99
C ILE A 18 -6.07 4.40 7.38
N LEU A 19 -5.42 5.06 8.35
CA LEU A 19 -4.10 4.65 8.82
C LEU A 19 -4.14 3.23 9.40
N GLN A 20 -5.10 2.98 10.30
CA GLN A 20 -5.18 1.74 11.07
C GLN A 20 -5.77 0.56 10.29
N SER A 21 -6.58 0.81 9.25
CA SER A 21 -7.34 -0.24 8.54
C SER A 21 -6.50 -1.35 7.90
N SER A 22 -5.21 -1.14 7.71
CA SER A 22 -4.30 -2.11 7.07
C SER A 22 -2.99 -2.31 7.83
N ILE A 23 -2.89 -1.86 9.08
CA ILE A 23 -1.76 -2.24 9.94
C ILE A 23 -2.05 -3.63 10.50
N GLN A 24 -1.33 -4.64 9.99
CA GLN A 24 -1.60 -6.04 10.35
C GLN A 24 -0.88 -6.46 11.64
N ASN A 25 0.28 -5.87 11.93
CA ASN A 25 0.97 -6.08 13.20
C ASN A 25 0.59 -4.97 14.20
N ILE A 26 -0.25 -5.33 15.17
CA ILE A 26 -0.84 -4.39 16.14
C ILE A 26 0.19 -3.67 17.03
N ARG A 27 1.43 -4.18 17.10
CA ARG A 27 2.56 -3.52 17.78
C ARG A 27 2.74 -2.07 17.30
N PHE A 28 2.48 -1.81 16.02
CA PHE A 28 2.70 -0.50 15.39
C PHE A 28 1.49 0.45 15.46
N ILE A 29 0.40 0.04 16.13
CA ILE A 29 -0.76 0.90 16.41
C ILE A 29 -0.50 1.82 17.62
N SER A 30 0.66 1.68 18.28
CA SER A 30 1.06 2.48 19.44
C SER A 30 1.04 4.00 19.18
N PRO A 31 0.63 4.83 20.16
CA PRO A 31 0.77 6.28 20.12
C PRO A 31 2.23 6.76 20.07
N MET A 32 3.19 5.92 20.48
CA MET A 32 4.61 6.24 20.50
C MET A 32 5.24 6.20 19.10
N GLU A 33 4.60 5.52 18.15
CA GLU A 33 5.09 5.44 16.77
C GLU A 33 4.88 6.75 16.02
N ARG A 34 5.89 7.17 15.25
CA ARG A 34 5.74 8.35 14.37
C ARG A 34 4.67 8.08 13.32
N LYS A 35 3.76 9.02 13.17
CA LYS A 35 2.65 8.96 12.22
C LYS A 35 2.99 9.75 10.96
N PRO A 36 2.47 9.35 9.78
CA PRO A 36 2.67 10.12 8.56
C PRO A 36 2.03 11.51 8.68
N LEU A 37 2.58 12.48 7.96
CA LEU A 37 1.94 13.79 7.81
C LEU A 37 0.67 13.69 6.97
N VAL A 38 0.72 12.92 5.89
CA VAL A 38 -0.37 12.76 4.92
C VAL A 38 -0.45 11.30 4.51
N ILE A 39 -1.69 10.84 4.28
CA ILE A 39 -1.95 9.58 3.59
C ILE A 39 -2.62 9.94 2.28
N VAL A 40 -1.98 9.58 1.17
CA VAL A 40 -2.54 9.70 -0.17
C VAL A 40 -3.12 8.34 -0.56
N THR A 41 -4.36 8.30 -1.03
CA THR A 41 -5.00 7.09 -1.59
C THR A 41 -5.27 7.30 -3.08
N PRO A 42 -4.28 7.04 -3.96
CA PRO A 42 -4.35 7.35 -5.39
C PRO A 42 -5.50 6.62 -6.10
N LEU A 43 -6.16 7.27 -7.06
CA LEU A 43 -7.22 6.67 -7.87
C LEU A 43 -6.74 6.27 -9.27
N ASN A 44 -5.59 6.81 -9.69
CA ASN A 44 -4.93 6.55 -10.95
C ASN A 44 -3.42 6.75 -10.78
N ASP A 45 -2.66 6.48 -11.83
CA ASP A 45 -1.22 6.66 -11.94
C ASP A 45 -0.78 8.13 -11.79
N PHE A 46 -1.54 9.09 -12.33
CA PHE A 46 -1.24 10.51 -12.16
C PHE A 46 -1.21 10.96 -10.71
N HIS A 47 -2.10 10.42 -9.86
CA HIS A 47 -2.10 10.71 -8.43
C HIS A 47 -0.84 10.17 -7.74
N VAL A 48 -0.33 9.01 -8.18
CA VAL A 48 0.94 8.44 -7.68
C VAL A 48 2.11 9.35 -8.08
N GLN A 49 2.19 9.72 -9.36
CA GLN A 49 3.24 10.61 -9.87
C GLN A 49 3.25 11.95 -9.11
N SER A 50 2.07 12.55 -8.92
CA SER A 50 1.91 13.80 -8.20
C SER A 50 2.34 13.69 -6.73
N ALA A 51 1.99 12.59 -6.06
CA ALA A 51 2.42 12.34 -4.69
C ALA A 51 3.94 12.23 -4.58
N VAL A 52 4.59 11.54 -5.52
CA VAL A 52 6.05 11.38 -5.56
C VAL A 52 6.75 12.72 -5.79
N ILE A 53 6.31 13.48 -6.79
CA ILE A 53 6.88 14.79 -7.13
C ILE A 53 6.71 15.77 -5.96
N CYS A 54 5.52 15.82 -5.36
CA CYS A 54 5.23 16.71 -4.23
C CYS A 54 6.05 16.34 -2.99
N ALA A 55 6.10 15.05 -2.63
CA ALA A 55 6.89 14.59 -1.49
C ALA A 55 8.38 14.91 -1.66
N LYS A 56 8.95 14.65 -2.85
CA LYS A 56 10.34 14.99 -3.17
C LYS A 56 10.59 16.49 -3.05
N SER A 57 9.72 17.32 -3.62
CA SER A 57 9.88 18.78 -3.62
C SER A 57 9.80 19.39 -2.23
N ASN A 58 9.11 18.73 -1.30
CA ASN A 58 8.96 19.16 0.10
C ASN A 58 9.90 18.42 1.07
N GLY A 59 10.79 17.55 0.58
CA GLY A 59 11.73 16.79 1.40
C GLY A 59 11.06 15.78 2.34
N PHE A 60 9.94 15.19 1.92
CA PHE A 60 9.24 14.14 2.66
C PHE A 60 9.70 12.76 2.21
N GLN A 61 9.90 11.85 3.17
CA GLN A 61 10.05 10.43 2.84
C GLN A 61 8.71 9.85 2.40
N ILE A 62 8.76 8.88 1.50
CA ILE A 62 7.57 8.15 1.05
C ILE A 62 7.62 6.73 1.59
N ARG A 63 6.51 6.28 2.19
CA ARG A 63 6.26 4.86 2.44
C ARG A 63 5.11 4.42 1.53
N VAL A 64 5.34 3.40 0.71
CA VAL A 64 4.29 2.83 -0.15
C VAL A 64 3.64 1.68 0.61
N ARG A 65 2.30 1.65 0.64
CA ARG A 65 1.54 0.62 1.32
C ARG A 65 0.55 -0.04 0.37
N SER A 66 0.68 -1.36 0.23
CA SER A 66 -0.33 -2.21 -0.42
C SER A 66 -1.20 -2.88 0.65
N GLY A 67 -0.79 -4.06 1.15
CA GLY A 67 -1.51 -4.85 2.18
C GLY A 67 -1.22 -4.46 3.63
N GLY A 68 -0.10 -3.80 3.87
CA GLY A 68 0.38 -3.45 5.21
C GLY A 68 0.83 -4.64 6.07
N HIS A 69 1.15 -5.76 5.43
CA HIS A 69 1.76 -6.98 6.00
C HIS A 69 3.28 -6.87 6.19
N ASP A 70 3.82 -5.66 6.26
CA ASP A 70 5.24 -5.49 6.57
C ASP A 70 5.47 -5.87 8.04
N TYR A 71 6.33 -6.85 8.29
CA TYR A 71 6.52 -7.43 9.63
C TYR A 71 7.07 -6.41 10.63
N GLU A 72 7.85 -5.45 10.14
CA GLU A 72 8.44 -4.35 10.91
C GLU A 72 7.67 -3.03 10.75
N GLY A 73 6.47 -3.08 10.16
CA GLY A 73 5.59 -1.93 9.98
C GLY A 73 6.14 -0.84 9.05
N LEU A 74 7.21 -1.09 8.29
CA LEU A 74 7.95 -0.09 7.51
C LEU A 74 7.12 0.57 6.42
N SER A 75 6.00 -0.05 6.03
CA SER A 75 5.01 0.54 5.12
C SER A 75 4.09 1.58 5.78
N SER A 76 4.10 1.69 7.12
CA SER A 76 3.17 2.51 7.90
C SER A 76 3.83 3.42 8.94
N ILE A 77 5.07 3.11 9.35
CA ILE A 77 5.84 3.89 10.33
C ILE A 77 7.21 4.31 9.76
N SER A 78 7.89 5.21 10.46
CA SER A 78 9.29 5.58 10.15
C SER A 78 10.10 5.81 11.41
N SER A 79 11.26 5.13 11.49
CA SER A 79 12.26 5.32 12.53
C SER A 79 13.17 6.54 12.29
N TYR A 80 13.12 7.14 11.10
CA TYR A 80 13.85 8.37 10.77
C TYR A 80 13.18 9.64 11.33
N HIS A 81 13.99 10.66 11.59
CA HIS A 81 13.50 11.98 12.05
C HIS A 81 12.81 12.79 10.94
N GLN A 82 13.06 12.46 9.67
CA GLN A 82 12.47 13.16 8.55
C GLN A 82 10.95 12.87 8.50
N PRO A 83 10.10 13.90 8.28
CA PRO A 83 8.68 13.68 8.07
C PRO A 83 8.44 12.78 6.86
N PHE A 84 7.38 11.98 6.92
CA PHE A 84 7.03 11.05 5.87
C PHE A 84 5.54 11.10 5.53
N VAL A 85 5.21 10.65 4.33
CA VAL A 85 3.85 10.45 3.84
C VAL A 85 3.67 8.98 3.47
N ILE A 86 2.43 8.49 3.55
CA ILE A 86 2.07 7.18 3.03
C ILE A 86 1.38 7.37 1.68
N VAL A 87 1.79 6.60 0.68
CA VAL A 87 1.03 6.38 -0.55
C VAL A 87 0.37 5.00 -0.43
N ASP A 88 -0.91 5.00 -0.10
CA ASP A 88 -1.71 3.81 0.16
C ASP A 88 -2.46 3.40 -1.13
N MET A 89 -2.01 2.29 -1.72
CA MET A 89 -2.40 1.83 -3.05
C MET A 89 -3.77 1.15 -3.09
N ARG A 90 -4.54 1.15 -1.99
CA ARG A 90 -5.80 0.40 -1.85
C ARG A 90 -6.81 0.61 -2.98
N ASN A 91 -6.86 1.80 -3.58
CA ASN A 91 -7.82 2.13 -4.63
C ASN A 91 -7.32 1.74 -6.04
N LEU A 92 -6.05 1.36 -6.18
CA LEU A 92 -5.48 0.79 -7.40
C LEU A 92 -5.55 -0.74 -7.31
N SER A 93 -6.77 -1.27 -7.29
CA SER A 93 -7.10 -2.68 -7.05
C SER A 93 -7.79 -3.37 -8.25
N GLY A 94 -7.64 -2.83 -9.46
CA GLY A 94 -8.20 -3.44 -10.67
C GLY A 94 -7.57 -4.80 -10.99
N ILE A 95 -8.37 -5.73 -11.53
CA ILE A 95 -7.94 -7.06 -11.97
C ILE A 95 -8.49 -7.30 -13.38
N SER A 96 -7.61 -7.64 -14.33
CA SER A 96 -7.96 -8.04 -15.69
C SER A 96 -7.26 -9.36 -16.01
N ILE A 97 -8.03 -10.38 -16.39
CA ILE A 97 -7.55 -11.75 -16.62
C ILE A 97 -7.91 -12.16 -18.03
N ASP A 98 -6.92 -12.67 -18.76
CA ASP A 98 -7.07 -13.34 -20.04
C ASP A 98 -6.78 -14.83 -19.83
N THR A 99 -7.83 -15.65 -19.94
CA THR A 99 -7.76 -17.10 -19.73
C THR A 99 -7.19 -17.86 -20.93
N GLU A 100 -7.19 -17.27 -22.12
CA GLU A 100 -6.62 -17.86 -23.33
C GLU A 100 -5.09 -17.76 -23.29
N SER A 101 -4.56 -16.55 -23.06
CA SER A 101 -3.11 -16.35 -22.90
C SER A 101 -2.58 -16.73 -21.52
N LYS A 102 -3.46 -17.04 -20.56
CA LYS A 102 -3.14 -17.34 -19.15
C LYS A 102 -2.35 -16.20 -18.49
N THR A 103 -2.74 -14.95 -18.75
CA THR A 103 -2.12 -13.77 -18.18
C THR A 103 -3.11 -12.95 -17.36
N ALA A 104 -2.58 -12.17 -16.42
CA ALA A 104 -3.37 -11.23 -15.63
C ALA A 104 -2.62 -9.90 -15.44
N ARG A 105 -3.36 -8.79 -15.50
CA ARG A 105 -2.91 -7.47 -15.07
C ARG A 105 -3.63 -7.10 -13.79
N ILE A 106 -2.87 -6.84 -12.73
CA ILE A 106 -3.40 -6.53 -11.41
C ILE A 106 -2.86 -5.19 -10.90
N GLY A 107 -3.71 -4.48 -10.17
CA GLY A 107 -3.31 -3.29 -9.45
C GLY A 107 -2.46 -3.63 -8.21
N VAL A 108 -1.57 -2.70 -7.84
CA VAL A 108 -0.66 -2.86 -6.68
C VAL A 108 -1.44 -3.04 -5.37
N GLY A 109 -2.66 -2.50 -5.29
CA GLY A 109 -3.55 -2.58 -4.13
C GLY A 109 -4.27 -3.92 -3.94
N VAL A 110 -4.31 -4.79 -4.96
CA VAL A 110 -5.01 -6.08 -4.92
C VAL A 110 -4.52 -6.95 -3.76
N ARG A 111 -5.43 -7.65 -3.09
CA ARG A 111 -5.14 -8.68 -2.09
C ARG A 111 -5.03 -10.05 -2.75
N LEU A 112 -4.19 -10.94 -2.22
CA LEU A 112 -4.00 -12.28 -2.79
C LEU A 112 -5.31 -13.07 -2.87
N GLY A 113 -6.17 -12.96 -1.84
CA GLY A 113 -7.48 -13.58 -1.85
C GLY A 113 -8.41 -13.07 -2.95
N GLU A 114 -8.37 -11.77 -3.25
CA GLU A 114 -9.14 -11.17 -4.35
C GLU A 114 -8.64 -11.68 -5.71
N LEU A 115 -7.32 -11.82 -5.87
CA LEU A 115 -6.72 -12.40 -7.07
C LEU A 115 -7.12 -13.86 -7.26
N TYR A 116 -6.99 -14.69 -6.21
CA TYR A 116 -7.35 -16.10 -6.29
C TYR A 116 -8.82 -16.30 -6.62
N HIS A 117 -9.70 -15.51 -5.99
CA HIS A 117 -11.13 -15.53 -6.27
C HIS A 117 -11.41 -15.16 -7.73
N ALA A 118 -10.86 -14.05 -8.22
CA ALA A 118 -11.06 -13.61 -9.60
C ALA A 118 -10.55 -14.61 -10.64
N ILE A 119 -9.43 -15.30 -10.38
CA ILE A 119 -8.92 -16.36 -11.25
C ILE A 119 -9.89 -17.55 -11.27
N ALA A 120 -10.30 -18.04 -10.09
CA ALA A 120 -11.19 -19.19 -9.98
C ALA A 120 -12.56 -18.94 -10.61
N GLU A 121 -13.11 -17.71 -10.48
CA GLU A 121 -14.35 -17.32 -11.16
C GLU A 121 -14.24 -17.31 -12.69
N LYS A 122 -13.05 -16.99 -13.22
CA LYS A 122 -12.80 -16.97 -14.67
C LYS A 122 -12.53 -18.36 -15.23
N ASN A 123 -11.76 -19.18 -14.51
CA ASN A 123 -11.47 -20.55 -14.89
C ASN A 123 -11.02 -21.35 -13.64
N PRO A 124 -11.79 -22.35 -13.19
CA PRO A 124 -11.45 -23.13 -12.00
C PRO A 124 -10.21 -24.01 -12.15
N ASN A 125 -9.68 -24.16 -13.37
CA ASN A 125 -8.44 -24.90 -13.64
C ASN A 125 -7.19 -24.01 -13.69
N LEU A 126 -7.31 -22.71 -13.42
CA LEU A 126 -6.19 -21.79 -13.32
C LEU A 126 -5.90 -21.41 -11.87
N GLY A 127 -4.63 -21.11 -11.61
CA GLY A 127 -4.14 -20.61 -10.32
C GLY A 127 -2.95 -19.67 -10.53
N PHE A 128 -2.52 -19.02 -9.45
CA PHE A 128 -1.33 -18.17 -9.44
C PHE A 128 -0.47 -18.47 -8.21
N PRO A 129 0.82 -18.79 -8.37
CA PRO A 129 1.69 -19.15 -7.25
C PRO A 129 2.04 -17.90 -6.42
N ALA A 130 1.43 -17.78 -5.25
CA ALA A 130 1.68 -16.72 -4.27
C ALA A 130 1.21 -17.19 -2.88
N GLY A 131 1.54 -16.42 -1.84
CA GLY A 131 1.32 -16.75 -0.43
C GLY A 131 -0.08 -17.20 -0.05
N THR A 132 -0.19 -17.95 1.04
CA THR A 132 -1.45 -18.53 1.53
C THR A 132 -2.34 -17.51 2.26
N CYS A 133 -1.79 -16.42 2.78
CA CYS A 133 -2.52 -15.41 3.54
C CYS A 133 -3.36 -14.49 2.61
N PRO A 134 -4.71 -14.55 2.62
CA PRO A 134 -5.54 -13.87 1.63
C PRO A 134 -5.46 -12.34 1.71
N THR A 135 -5.18 -11.78 2.89
CA THR A 135 -5.14 -10.33 3.13
C THR A 135 -3.80 -9.68 2.80
N VAL A 136 -2.80 -10.47 2.40
CA VAL A 136 -1.53 -9.95 1.91
C VAL A 136 -1.76 -9.18 0.61
N GLY A 137 -1.15 -8.00 0.51
CA GLY A 137 -1.25 -7.18 -0.70
C GLY A 137 -0.22 -7.60 -1.75
N ALA A 138 -0.66 -7.72 -2.99
CA ALA A 138 0.13 -8.18 -4.13
C ALA A 138 1.42 -7.36 -4.32
N GLY A 139 1.34 -6.04 -4.16
CA GLY A 139 2.48 -5.14 -4.35
C GLY A 139 3.71 -5.52 -3.50
N GLY A 140 3.52 -5.67 -2.18
CA GLY A 140 4.61 -6.05 -1.28
C GLY A 140 5.06 -7.49 -1.51
N HIS A 141 4.10 -8.40 -1.68
CA HIS A 141 4.38 -9.84 -1.84
C HIS A 141 5.21 -10.15 -3.09
N ILE A 142 4.77 -9.68 -4.26
CA ILE A 142 5.46 -9.92 -5.53
C ILE A 142 6.83 -9.23 -5.54
N SER A 143 6.93 -8.01 -5.01
CA SER A 143 8.22 -7.30 -4.95
C SER A 143 9.24 -7.95 -4.03
N GLY A 144 8.77 -8.70 -3.02
CA GLY A 144 9.61 -9.43 -2.07
C GLY A 144 9.89 -10.88 -2.48
N GLY A 145 9.55 -11.26 -3.71
CA GLY A 145 9.60 -12.64 -4.22
C GLY A 145 8.24 -13.30 -4.12
N GLY A 146 7.78 -13.54 -2.89
CA GLY A 146 6.54 -14.26 -2.65
C GLY A 146 6.71 -15.76 -2.86
N GLU A 147 6.20 -16.56 -1.93
CA GLU A 147 6.32 -18.02 -2.00
C GLU A 147 5.03 -18.67 -1.51
N ALA A 148 4.61 -19.70 -2.23
CA ALA A 148 3.71 -20.72 -1.74
C ALA A 148 3.96 -22.04 -2.46
N HIS A 149 3.39 -23.09 -1.86
CA HIS A 149 3.44 -24.48 -2.29
C HIS A 149 3.09 -24.71 -3.76
#